data_AF-A0A7C6WFU5-F1
#
_entry.id   AF-A0A7C6WFU5-F1
#
_cell.length_a   1.000
_cell.length_b   1.000
_cell.length_c   1.000
_cell.angle_alpha   90.00
_cell.angle_beta   90.00
_cell.angle_gamma   90.00
#
_symmetry.space_group_name_H-M   'P 1'
#
loop_
_entity.id
_entity.type
_entity.pdbx_description
1 polymer ?
#
loop_
_entity_poly.entity_id
_entity_poly.type
_entity_poly.pdbx_seq_one_letter_code
_entity_poly.pdbx_strand_id
1 'polypeptide(L)'
;MNIEKFQVRTDLAFEAVDLQGASEVINEEITEDKLVIKRTIIPEHVANELGRRAGVYYALDTQAIKTHDHDDLKKCEDALTYIIKEVMKVENINPSHKGLVVGLGNSNVTPDSLGPAVIDNVIVTRHMFILNPEEVSEGISDVSAVAPGVMGNTGIETYDIVEAIINKIKIDYVVVVDALAAKSVARVNKTIQVTNTGISPGSGVGNTRKELSKQTLGIPVIAIGVPTVVDAVTIASDTIDMLLKYFNEKLNKKDSPSDKLVVGPQKLDHNFMGMPSEEQTRHLLGEFGLLTEEEKISLLQEVLTPNGYNLMVTPKEVDLDIQDLSDLISSAIDRALHSIVDNNYIIS
;
A
#
# COMPACT_ATOMS: atom_id res chain seq x y z
N MET A 1 15.17 -23.83 15.38
CA MET A 1 15.23 -22.90 14.23
C MET A 1 14.51 -21.62 14.65
N ASN A 2 15.04 -20.45 14.30
CA ASN A 2 14.47 -19.17 14.76
C ASN A 2 13.34 -18.75 13.81
N ILE A 3 12.09 -19.10 14.15
CA ILE A 3 10.89 -19.00 13.30
C ILE A 3 10.58 -17.53 12.91
N GLU A 4 11.02 -16.56 13.71
CA GLU A 4 10.86 -15.12 13.45
C GLU A 4 11.51 -14.62 12.15
N LYS A 5 12.50 -15.34 11.59
CA LYS A 5 13.12 -14.96 10.32
C LYS A 5 12.27 -15.28 9.08
N PHE A 6 11.22 -16.08 9.21
CA PHE A 6 10.55 -16.74 8.08
C PHE A 6 9.12 -16.25 7.82
N GLN A 7 8.60 -15.26 8.57
CA GLN A 7 7.28 -14.67 8.27
C GLN A 7 7.29 -13.89 6.95
N VAL A 8 6.32 -14.16 6.07
CA VAL A 8 6.01 -13.31 4.92
C VAL A 8 5.67 -11.91 5.44
N ARG A 9 6.44 -10.92 5.00
CA ARG A 9 6.31 -9.53 5.45
C ARG A 9 5.29 -8.80 4.55
N THR A 10 4.35 -8.07 5.17
CA THR A 10 3.47 -7.12 4.46
C THR A 10 3.62 -5.76 5.12
N ASP A 11 3.64 -4.73 4.29
CA ASP A 11 3.59 -3.36 4.78
C ASP A 11 2.14 -2.85 4.90
N LEU A 12 1.16 -3.60 4.39
CA LEU A 12 -0.25 -3.27 4.51
C LEU A 12 -0.76 -3.55 5.92
N ALA A 13 -1.29 -2.52 6.57
CA ALA A 13 -1.87 -2.56 7.90
C ALA A 13 -2.98 -3.62 8.01
N PHE A 14 -3.79 -3.74 6.95
CA PHE A 14 -4.97 -4.62 6.88
C PHE A 14 -4.65 -6.10 6.64
N GLU A 15 -3.43 -6.47 6.25
CA GLU A 15 -3.04 -7.86 5.95
C GLU A 15 -2.24 -8.53 7.08
N ALA A 16 -1.86 -7.78 8.11
CA ALA A 16 -1.05 -8.34 9.21
C ALA A 16 -1.88 -8.96 10.33
N VAL A 17 -3.17 -8.66 10.41
CA VAL A 17 -4.06 -9.22 11.44
C VAL A 17 -5.44 -9.41 10.83
N ASP A 18 -6.01 -10.60 11.02
CA ASP A 18 -7.44 -10.83 10.91
C ASP A 18 -8.11 -10.02 12.06
N LEU A 19 -8.33 -8.72 11.80
CA LEU A 19 -8.81 -7.72 12.78
C LEU A 19 -10.20 -8.04 13.36
N GLN A 20 -10.79 -9.18 12.99
CA GLN A 20 -12.08 -9.65 13.46
C GLN A 20 -12.09 -10.10 14.94
N GLY A 21 -10.93 -10.25 15.58
CA GLY A 21 -10.81 -10.77 16.95
C GLY A 21 -10.69 -9.72 18.07
N ALA A 22 -10.41 -8.45 17.77
CA ALA A 22 -10.17 -7.43 18.80
C ALA A 22 -11.39 -6.53 18.99
N SER A 23 -12.09 -6.71 20.12
CA SER A 23 -13.37 -6.09 20.49
C SER A 23 -13.40 -4.54 20.48
N GLU A 24 -12.25 -3.88 20.33
CA GLU A 24 -12.10 -2.43 20.49
C GLU A 24 -11.47 -1.73 19.28
N VAL A 25 -11.24 -2.45 18.18
CA VAL A 25 -10.86 -1.86 16.89
C VAL A 25 -12.12 -1.40 16.17
N ILE A 26 -12.19 -0.11 15.82
CA ILE A 26 -13.31 0.44 15.06
C ILE A 26 -13.01 0.23 13.57
N ASN A 27 -13.82 -0.58 12.91
CA ASN A 27 -13.78 -0.78 11.46
C ASN A 27 -15.04 -0.19 10.84
N GLU A 28 -14.86 0.81 9.98
CA GLU A 28 -15.91 1.41 9.17
C GLU A 28 -15.62 1.10 7.70
N GLU A 29 -16.61 0.61 6.98
CA GLU A 29 -16.52 0.38 5.54
C GLU A 29 -17.52 1.29 4.84
N ILE A 30 -17.01 2.14 3.96
CA ILE A 30 -17.80 3.05 3.13
C ILE A 30 -17.69 2.52 1.70
N THR A 31 -18.82 2.08 1.15
CA THR A 31 -18.91 1.68 -0.26
C THR A 31 -19.51 2.83 -1.05
N GLU A 32 -18.76 3.36 -2.00
CA GLU A 32 -19.21 4.41 -2.91
C GLU A 32 -19.09 3.90 -4.35
N ASP A 33 -20.24 3.66 -5.01
CA ASP A 33 -20.35 2.99 -6.31
C ASP A 33 -19.65 1.61 -6.36
N LYS A 34 -18.38 1.61 -6.78
CA LYS A 34 -17.50 0.45 -6.96
C LYS A 34 -16.30 0.48 -6.02
N LEU A 35 -16.05 1.60 -5.35
CA LEU A 35 -14.94 1.80 -4.45
C LEU A 35 -15.29 1.33 -3.05
N VAL A 36 -14.32 0.71 -2.39
CA VAL A 36 -14.44 0.33 -1.00
C VAL A 36 -13.38 1.08 -0.20
N ILE A 37 -13.83 1.98 0.67
CA ILE A 37 -12.98 2.69 1.62
C ILE A 37 -13.13 2.00 2.97
N LYS A 38 -12.05 1.40 3.47
CA LYS A 38 -12.01 0.79 4.80
C LYS A 38 -11.24 1.70 5.73
N ARG A 39 -11.89 2.15 6.81
CA ARG A 39 -11.28 2.93 7.87
C ARG A 39 -11.15 2.06 9.11
N THR A 40 -9.94 1.95 9.63
CA THR A 40 -9.62 1.22 10.85
C THR A 40 -8.97 2.18 11.84
N ILE A 41 -9.54 2.28 13.03
CA ILE A 41 -8.95 3.05 14.14
C ILE A 41 -8.41 2.05 15.15
N ILE A 42 -7.11 2.16 15.44
CA ILE A 42 -6.41 1.35 16.44
C ILE A 42 -6.12 2.25 17.66
N PRO A 43 -6.76 1.99 18.81
CA PRO A 43 -6.43 2.67 20.06
C PRO A 43 -5.06 2.27 20.62
N GLU A 44 -4.49 3.12 21.47
CA GLU A 44 -3.12 2.93 22.01
C GLU A 44 -2.97 1.71 22.91
N HIS A 45 -4.01 1.34 23.64
CA HIS A 45 -3.98 0.17 24.52
C HIS A 45 -4.03 -1.17 23.75
N VAL A 46 -4.56 -1.19 22.52
CA VAL A 46 -4.65 -2.40 21.67
C VAL A 46 -3.46 -2.49 20.71
N ALA A 47 -2.75 -1.38 20.48
CA ALA A 47 -1.63 -1.26 19.56
C ALA A 47 -0.54 -2.33 19.77
N ASN A 48 -0.09 -2.49 21.02
CA ASN A 48 0.96 -3.46 21.37
C ASN A 48 0.54 -4.91 21.16
N GLU A 49 -0.72 -5.26 21.43
CA GLU A 49 -1.25 -6.61 21.25
C GLU A 49 -1.39 -6.97 19.76
N LEU A 50 -1.72 -5.98 18.93
CA LEU A 50 -1.87 -6.14 17.47
C LEU A 50 -0.54 -6.05 16.72
N GLY A 51 0.57 -5.71 17.40
CA GLY A 51 1.85 -5.43 16.75
C GLY A 51 1.76 -4.25 15.75
N ARG A 52 0.82 -3.33 15.97
CA ARG A 52 0.55 -2.18 15.09
C ARG A 52 0.51 -0.90 15.89
N ARG A 53 0.81 0.24 15.26
CA ARG A 53 0.75 1.53 15.95
C ARG A 53 -0.67 2.00 16.14
N ALA A 54 -0.89 2.72 17.23
CA ALA A 54 -2.11 3.45 17.48
C ALA A 54 -2.29 4.55 16.44
N GLY A 55 -3.50 4.70 15.91
CA GLY A 55 -3.82 5.72 14.93
C GLY A 55 -4.94 5.30 13.99
N VAL A 56 -5.04 6.00 12.88
CA VAL A 56 -6.07 5.78 11.86
C VAL A 56 -5.41 5.24 10.60
N TYR A 57 -6.05 4.24 10.01
CA TYR A 57 -5.63 3.59 8.78
C TYR A 57 -6.82 3.60 7.82
N TYR A 58 -6.58 4.06 6.60
CA TYR A 58 -7.52 3.98 5.50
C TYR A 58 -6.93 3.06 4.43
N ALA A 59 -7.76 2.19 3.87
CA ALA A 59 -7.48 1.47 2.63
C ALA A 59 -8.55 1.81 1.61
N LEU A 60 -8.10 2.35 0.48
CA LEU A 60 -8.89 2.50 -0.73
C LEU A 60 -8.65 1.29 -1.61
N ASP A 61 -9.65 0.42 -1.73
CA ASP A 61 -9.60 -0.74 -2.64
C ASP A 61 -10.10 -0.32 -4.04
N THR A 62 -9.22 -0.47 -5.03
CA THR A 62 -9.47 -0.09 -6.43
C THR A 62 -9.58 -1.30 -7.35
N GLN A 63 -9.74 -2.52 -6.80
CA GLN A 63 -9.89 -3.75 -7.60
C GLN A 63 -11.07 -3.71 -8.58
N ALA A 64 -12.16 -3.04 -8.21
CA ALA A 64 -13.35 -2.91 -9.06
C ALA A 64 -13.20 -1.85 -10.17
N ILE A 65 -12.07 -1.15 -10.20
CA ILE A 65 -11.76 -0.09 -11.16
C ILE A 65 -10.81 -0.62 -12.23
N LYS A 66 -11.10 -0.23 -13.46
CA LYS A 66 -10.18 -0.41 -14.57
C LYS A 66 -9.16 0.72 -14.53
N THR A 67 -7.93 0.40 -14.12
CA THR A 67 -6.76 1.25 -14.42
C THR A 67 -6.82 1.59 -15.91
N HIS A 68 -6.60 2.86 -16.27
CA HIS A 68 -6.79 3.46 -17.61
C HIS A 68 -8.19 3.94 -18.03
N ASP A 69 -9.24 3.82 -17.20
CA ASP A 69 -10.52 4.52 -17.44
C ASP A 69 -10.53 5.87 -16.71
N HIS A 70 -10.61 6.96 -17.47
CA HIS A 70 -10.53 8.33 -16.94
C HIS A 70 -11.64 8.63 -15.92
N ASP A 71 -12.84 8.08 -16.10
CA ASP A 71 -13.96 8.35 -15.18
C ASP A 71 -13.77 7.62 -13.85
N ASP A 72 -13.26 6.38 -13.88
CA ASP A 72 -12.99 5.61 -12.67
C ASP A 72 -11.77 6.20 -11.91
N LEU A 73 -10.73 6.65 -12.62
CA LEU A 73 -9.57 7.32 -12.00
C LEU A 73 -9.96 8.60 -11.26
N LYS A 74 -10.84 9.40 -11.83
CA LYS A 74 -11.34 10.62 -11.19
C LYS A 74 -12.08 10.33 -9.88
N LYS A 75 -12.86 9.23 -9.83
CA LYS A 75 -13.53 8.79 -8.60
C LYS A 75 -12.55 8.33 -7.53
N CYS A 76 -11.50 7.58 -7.93
CA CYS A 76 -10.41 7.23 -7.03
C CYS A 76 -9.74 8.47 -6.45
N GLU A 77 -9.49 9.47 -7.29
CA GLU A 77 -8.86 10.74 -6.89
C GLU A 77 -9.73 11.49 -5.88
N ASP A 78 -11.05 11.57 -6.12
CA ASP A 78 -12.01 12.18 -5.20
C ASP A 78 -12.05 11.46 -3.84
N ALA A 79 -12.10 10.13 -3.85
CA ALA A 79 -12.05 9.29 -2.64
C ALA A 79 -10.73 9.44 -1.88
N LEU A 80 -9.59 9.42 -2.58
CA LEU A 80 -8.26 9.58 -1.97
C LEU A 80 -8.09 10.99 -1.39
N THR A 81 -8.56 12.01 -2.09
CA THR A 81 -8.57 13.40 -1.60
C THR A 81 -9.35 13.52 -0.29
N TYR A 82 -10.52 12.90 -0.22
CA TYR A 82 -11.33 12.85 1.01
C TYR A 82 -10.57 12.18 2.15
N ILE A 83 -9.96 11.01 1.90
CA ILE A 83 -9.18 10.27 2.89
C ILE A 83 -8.03 11.12 3.44
N ILE A 84 -7.24 11.76 2.57
CA ILE A 84 -6.11 12.60 2.99
C ILE A 84 -6.61 13.75 3.87
N LYS A 85 -7.70 14.44 3.48
CA LYS A 85 -8.29 15.53 4.29
C LYS A 85 -8.78 15.05 5.64
N GLU A 86 -9.41 13.88 5.73
CA GLU A 86 -9.83 13.32 7.02
C GLU A 86 -8.63 13.05 7.95
N VAL A 87 -7.55 12.46 7.41
CA VAL A 87 -6.32 12.25 8.18
C VAL A 87 -5.68 13.58 8.62
N MET A 88 -5.69 14.60 7.74
CA MET A 88 -5.23 15.95 8.08
C MET A 88 -6.04 16.59 9.21
N LYS A 89 -7.37 16.42 9.21
CA LYS A 89 -8.25 16.91 10.28
C LYS A 89 -7.94 16.21 11.61
N VAL A 90 -7.73 14.89 11.59
CA VAL A 90 -7.36 14.12 12.80
C VAL A 90 -6.06 14.64 13.43
N GLU A 91 -5.07 15.02 12.61
CA GLU A 91 -3.81 15.59 13.08
C GLU A 91 -3.87 17.11 13.35
N ASN A 92 -5.04 17.75 13.22
CA ASN A 92 -5.25 19.19 13.37
C ASN A 92 -4.35 20.04 12.46
N ILE A 93 -4.18 19.63 11.20
CA ILE A 93 -3.40 20.38 10.22
C ILE A 93 -4.26 21.49 9.60
N ASN A 94 -3.76 22.72 9.67
CA ASN A 94 -4.41 23.92 9.13
C ASN A 94 -3.72 24.38 7.83
N PRO A 95 -4.40 25.16 6.96
CA PRO A 95 -3.79 25.72 5.74
C PRO A 95 -2.59 26.66 5.98
N SER A 96 -2.43 27.19 7.21
CA SER A 96 -1.28 28.02 7.59
C SER A 96 -0.01 27.22 7.89
N HIS A 97 -0.11 25.91 8.02
CA HIS A 97 1.03 25.05 8.32
C HIS A 97 1.87 24.78 7.07
N LYS A 98 3.19 24.68 7.27
CA LYS A 98 4.16 24.37 6.23
C LYS A 98 4.26 22.87 6.03
N GLY A 99 3.92 22.42 4.82
CA GLY A 99 3.96 21.02 4.43
C GLY A 99 5.27 20.63 3.76
N LEU A 100 5.72 19.41 4.02
CA LEU A 100 6.75 18.74 3.22
C LEU A 100 6.18 17.44 2.65
N VAL A 101 6.15 17.33 1.32
CA VAL A 101 5.87 16.06 0.64
C VAL A 101 7.20 15.36 0.39
N VAL A 102 7.35 14.11 0.84
CA VAL A 102 8.55 13.31 0.56
C VAL A 102 8.20 12.01 -0.14
N GLY A 103 8.80 11.83 -1.31
CA GLY A 103 8.66 10.64 -2.13
C GLY A 103 9.79 9.68 -1.85
N LEU A 104 9.49 8.59 -1.16
CA LEU A 104 10.43 7.52 -0.86
C LEU A 104 10.54 6.56 -2.05
N GLY A 105 11.73 5.96 -2.17
CA GLY A 105 11.99 4.93 -3.16
C GLY A 105 13.20 5.21 -4.03
N ASN A 106 13.45 4.30 -4.96
CA ASN A 106 14.55 4.35 -5.90
C ASN A 106 14.01 4.53 -7.32
N SER A 107 14.27 5.69 -7.93
CA SER A 107 13.87 6.01 -9.31
C SER A 107 14.44 5.03 -10.37
N ASN A 108 15.48 4.27 -10.04
CA ASN A 108 16.08 3.28 -10.95
C ASN A 108 15.39 1.91 -10.92
N VAL A 109 14.44 1.70 -10.00
CA VAL A 109 13.70 0.45 -9.86
C VAL A 109 12.23 0.80 -10.06
N THR A 110 11.66 0.48 -11.23
CA THR A 110 10.29 0.91 -11.60
C THR A 110 9.25 0.70 -10.49
N PRO A 111 9.07 -0.50 -9.90
CA PRO A 111 8.05 -0.67 -8.87
C PRO A 111 8.34 0.11 -7.58
N ASP A 112 9.59 0.51 -7.34
CA ASP A 112 10.02 1.32 -6.18
C ASP A 112 10.12 2.81 -6.52
N SER A 113 9.71 3.22 -7.72
CA SER A 113 9.85 4.61 -8.21
C SER A 113 8.61 5.48 -7.96
N LEU A 114 7.56 4.93 -7.32
CA LEU A 114 6.29 5.62 -7.10
C LEU A 114 6.45 6.94 -6.35
N GLY A 115 7.21 6.97 -5.24
CA GLY A 115 7.42 8.20 -4.47
C GLY A 115 8.10 9.29 -5.31
N PRO A 116 9.27 9.04 -5.93
CA PRO A 116 9.87 9.97 -6.88
C PRO A 116 8.93 10.44 -7.98
N ALA A 117 8.17 9.54 -8.60
CA ALA A 117 7.21 9.88 -9.67
C ALA A 117 6.09 10.81 -9.17
N VAL A 118 5.56 10.59 -7.96
CA VAL A 118 4.58 11.51 -7.36
C VAL A 118 5.18 12.90 -7.13
N ILE A 119 6.42 12.98 -6.65
CA ILE A 119 7.07 14.26 -6.36
C ILE A 119 7.28 15.10 -7.62
N ASP A 120 7.52 14.47 -8.77
CA ASP A 120 7.66 15.17 -10.06
C ASP A 120 6.35 15.85 -10.51
N ASN A 121 5.19 15.41 -10.01
CA ASN A 121 3.87 15.90 -10.39
C ASN A 121 3.19 16.80 -9.33
N VAL A 122 3.67 16.83 -8.09
CA VAL A 122 3.09 17.65 -7.00
C VAL A 122 3.32 19.15 -7.22
N ILE A 123 2.32 19.97 -6.92
CA ILE A 123 2.41 21.43 -7.00
C ILE A 123 3.25 21.97 -5.82
N VAL A 124 4.51 22.31 -6.10
CA VAL A 124 5.42 22.90 -5.10
C VAL A 124 5.30 24.42 -5.08
N THR A 125 4.96 25.00 -3.92
CA THR A 125 4.58 26.43 -3.83
C THR A 125 5.48 27.26 -2.92
N ARG A 126 6.32 26.62 -2.09
CA ARG A 126 7.18 27.32 -1.12
C ARG A 126 8.00 28.47 -1.70
N HIS A 127 8.48 28.32 -2.94
CA HIS A 127 9.26 29.36 -3.61
C HIS A 127 8.46 30.67 -3.80
N MET A 128 7.15 30.59 -4.01
CA MET A 128 6.26 31.74 -4.12
C MET A 128 6.18 32.52 -2.79
N PHE A 129 6.07 31.80 -1.68
CA PHE A 129 6.04 32.38 -0.32
C PHE A 129 7.36 33.03 0.09
N ILE A 130 8.49 32.62 -0.49
CA ILE A 130 9.79 33.26 -0.24
C ILE A 130 9.97 34.53 -1.06
N LEU A 131 9.55 34.48 -2.33
CA LEU A 131 9.80 35.56 -3.29
C LEU A 131 8.78 36.68 -3.11
N ASN A 132 7.48 36.36 -3.23
CA ASN A 132 6.38 37.32 -3.25
C ASN A 132 5.21 36.85 -2.37
N PRO A 133 5.33 36.88 -1.02
CA PRO A 133 4.27 36.42 -0.12
C PRO A 133 2.91 37.12 -0.33
N GLU A 134 2.92 38.40 -0.73
CA GLU A 134 1.71 39.20 -0.91
C GLU A 134 0.93 38.87 -2.20
N GLU A 135 1.55 38.17 -3.15
CA GLU A 135 0.94 37.79 -4.43
C GLU A 135 0.36 36.36 -4.42
N VAL A 136 0.55 35.62 -3.32
CA VAL A 136 0.03 34.26 -3.21
C VAL A 136 -1.47 34.30 -2.99
N SER A 137 -2.22 33.73 -3.94
CA SER A 137 -3.68 33.62 -3.86
C SER A 137 -4.14 32.86 -2.61
N GLU A 138 -5.29 33.26 -2.08
CA GLU A 138 -5.98 32.50 -1.03
C GLU A 138 -6.25 31.07 -1.50
N GLY A 139 -6.05 30.10 -0.60
CA GLY A 139 -6.24 28.68 -0.87
C GLY A 139 -5.01 27.94 -1.40
N ILE A 140 -3.86 28.61 -1.50
CA ILE A 140 -2.56 27.98 -1.73
C ILE A 140 -1.85 27.78 -0.38
N SER A 141 -1.47 26.54 -0.04
CA SER A 141 -0.64 26.22 1.14
C SER A 141 0.85 26.34 0.83
N ASP A 142 1.69 26.60 1.84
CA ASP A 142 3.17 26.62 1.74
C ASP A 142 3.71 25.18 1.76
N VAL A 143 4.00 24.64 0.57
CA VAL A 143 4.38 23.24 0.37
C VAL A 143 5.76 23.13 -0.26
N SER A 144 6.61 22.31 0.35
CA SER A 144 7.88 21.84 -0.20
C SER A 144 7.76 20.39 -0.63
N ALA A 145 8.55 19.95 -1.60
CA ALA A 145 8.64 18.55 -1.98
C ALA A 145 10.09 18.09 -2.13
N VAL A 146 10.38 16.82 -1.82
CA VAL A 146 11.71 16.23 -1.99
C VAL A 146 11.63 14.71 -2.24
N ALA A 147 12.42 14.22 -3.19
CA ALA A 147 12.72 12.80 -3.36
C ALA A 147 14.17 12.54 -2.92
N PRO A 148 14.42 12.10 -1.68
CA PRO A 148 15.77 11.99 -1.12
C PRO A 148 16.58 10.83 -1.74
N GLY A 149 15.93 9.92 -2.45
CA GLY A 149 16.53 8.69 -2.97
C GLY A 149 16.83 7.68 -1.87
N VAL A 150 17.67 6.69 -2.20
CA VAL A 150 18.07 5.62 -1.29
C VAL A 150 19.51 5.78 -0.82
N MET A 151 19.81 5.33 0.41
CA MET A 151 21.15 5.37 1.00
C MET A 151 22.23 4.76 0.08
N GLY A 152 21.88 3.73 -0.71
CA GLY A 152 22.82 3.12 -1.66
C GLY A 152 23.38 4.11 -2.69
N ASN A 153 22.63 5.18 -3.01
CA ASN A 153 23.03 6.20 -3.97
C ASN A 153 23.64 7.43 -3.29
N THR A 154 23.12 7.81 -2.11
CA THR A 154 23.47 9.07 -1.44
C THR A 154 24.51 8.92 -0.33
N GLY A 155 24.66 7.72 0.23
CA GLY A 155 25.45 7.46 1.44
C GLY A 155 24.86 8.04 2.73
N ILE A 156 23.65 8.61 2.67
CA ILE A 156 22.95 9.23 3.80
C ILE A 156 21.60 8.53 3.97
N GLU A 157 21.23 8.21 5.20
CA GLU A 157 19.92 7.63 5.48
C GLU A 157 18.80 8.62 5.16
N THR A 158 17.72 8.12 4.57
CA THR A 158 16.58 8.95 4.17
C THR A 158 16.00 9.73 5.36
N TYR A 159 15.97 9.11 6.55
CA TYR A 159 15.56 9.76 7.79
C TYR A 159 16.39 11.01 8.09
N ASP A 160 17.71 10.93 8.01
CA ASP A 160 18.61 12.03 8.36
C ASP A 160 18.43 13.22 7.38
N ILE A 161 18.18 12.93 6.10
CA ILE A 161 17.89 13.96 5.08
C ILE A 161 16.57 14.67 5.41
N VAL A 162 15.51 13.90 5.69
CA VAL A 162 14.17 14.43 5.98
C VAL A 162 14.19 15.25 7.27
N GLU A 163 14.81 14.73 8.33
CA GLU A 163 14.98 15.44 9.61
C GLU A 163 15.73 16.77 9.43
N ALA A 164 16.81 16.78 8.64
CA ALA A 164 17.56 17.99 8.37
C ALA A 164 16.72 19.06 7.65
N ILE A 165 15.91 18.65 6.67
CA ILE A 165 15.00 19.54 5.93
C ILE A 165 13.94 20.12 6.87
N ILE A 166 13.28 19.27 7.66
CA ILE A 166 12.26 19.67 8.64
C ILE A 166 12.82 20.74 9.58
N ASN A 167 14.00 20.47 10.16
CA ASN A 167 14.62 21.36 11.13
C ASN A 167 15.11 22.69 10.52
N LYS A 168 15.60 22.64 9.28
CA LYS A 168 16.16 23.81 8.58
C LYS A 168 15.07 24.74 8.05
N ILE A 169 14.01 24.18 7.46
CA ILE A 169 12.93 24.92 6.81
C ILE A 169 11.79 25.24 7.77
N LYS A 170 11.73 24.57 8.93
CA LYS A 170 10.63 24.66 9.92
C LYS A 170 9.32 24.18 9.31
N ILE A 171 9.29 22.88 9.00
CA ILE A 171 8.11 22.17 8.51
C ILE A 171 7.22 21.78 9.69
N ASP A 172 5.91 21.89 9.51
CA ASP A 172 4.90 21.61 10.54
C ASP A 172 4.27 20.22 10.38
N TYR A 173 4.22 19.66 9.16
CA TYR A 173 3.76 18.29 8.91
C TYR A 173 4.42 17.70 7.65
N VAL A 174 4.44 16.37 7.57
CA VAL A 174 5.01 15.64 6.43
C VAL A 174 3.97 14.74 5.80
N VAL A 175 3.87 14.76 4.47
CA VAL A 175 3.18 13.74 3.68
C VAL A 175 4.24 12.85 3.05
N VAL A 176 4.26 11.57 3.37
CA VAL A 176 5.24 10.61 2.85
C VAL A 176 4.54 9.69 1.87
N VAL A 177 5.12 9.49 0.69
CA VAL A 177 4.63 8.55 -0.32
C VAL A 177 5.66 7.46 -0.52
N ASP A 178 5.25 6.20 -0.43
CA ASP A 178 6.15 5.05 -0.57
C ASP A 178 5.52 3.90 -1.36
N ALA A 179 6.38 3.12 -1.99
CA ALA A 179 6.02 1.83 -2.57
C ALA A 179 6.11 0.74 -1.48
N LEU A 180 5.05 -0.06 -1.35
CA LEU A 180 4.91 -1.11 -0.35
C LEU A 180 5.01 -2.51 -0.96
N ALA A 181 5.20 -3.53 -0.11
CA ALA A 181 5.01 -4.92 -0.49
C ALA A 181 3.69 -5.50 0.04
N ALA A 182 2.94 -6.21 -0.81
CA ALA A 182 1.72 -6.94 -0.44
C ALA A 182 1.98 -8.42 -0.10
N LYS A 183 1.05 -9.03 0.66
CA LYS A 183 0.95 -10.49 0.88
C LYS A 183 0.04 -11.21 -0.11
N SER A 184 -0.56 -10.50 -1.05
CA SER A 184 -1.37 -11.13 -2.09
C SER A 184 -1.21 -10.41 -3.42
N VAL A 185 -1.12 -11.21 -4.47
CA VAL A 185 -1.07 -10.70 -5.86
C VAL A 185 -2.30 -9.84 -6.18
N ALA A 186 -3.46 -10.16 -5.60
CA ALA A 186 -4.72 -9.46 -5.89
C ALA A 186 -4.71 -7.97 -5.48
N ARG A 187 -3.78 -7.54 -4.60
CA ARG A 187 -3.70 -6.15 -4.13
C ARG A 187 -2.65 -5.32 -4.83
N VAL A 188 -1.72 -5.93 -5.56
CA VAL A 188 -0.63 -5.21 -6.22
C VAL A 188 -1.22 -4.21 -7.21
N ASN A 189 -0.85 -2.94 -7.08
CA ASN A 189 -1.35 -1.79 -7.84
C ASN A 189 -2.88 -1.56 -7.73
N LYS A 190 -3.56 -2.18 -6.75
CA LYS A 190 -5.02 -2.15 -6.58
C LYS A 190 -5.49 -1.72 -5.19
N THR A 191 -4.59 -1.21 -4.35
CA THR A 191 -4.94 -0.74 -3.01
C THR A 191 -4.07 0.45 -2.66
N ILE A 192 -4.66 1.53 -2.12
CA ILE A 192 -3.90 2.68 -1.61
C ILE A 192 -4.17 2.77 -0.12
N GLN A 193 -3.11 2.74 0.68
CA GLN A 193 -3.17 2.87 2.12
C GLN A 193 -2.80 4.29 2.54
N VAL A 194 -3.58 4.90 3.45
CA VAL A 194 -3.24 6.20 4.07
C VAL A 194 -3.31 6.08 5.58
N THR A 195 -2.30 6.56 6.30
CA THR A 195 -2.26 6.49 7.78
C THR A 195 -1.52 7.68 8.41
N ASN A 196 -1.86 8.03 9.64
CA ASN A 196 -1.13 9.02 10.45
C ASN A 196 -0.02 8.39 11.33
N THR A 197 0.17 7.07 11.26
CA THR A 197 1.08 6.35 12.16
C THR A 197 2.53 6.39 11.72
N GLY A 198 2.79 6.80 10.48
CA GLY A 198 4.11 6.82 9.85
C GLY A 198 4.35 5.64 8.92
N ILE A 199 5.59 5.51 8.44
CA ILE A 199 6.01 4.47 7.53
C ILE A 199 7.45 4.02 7.80
N SER A 200 7.68 2.72 7.73
CA SER A 200 9.01 2.12 7.84
C SER A 200 9.49 1.75 6.44
N PRO A 201 10.40 2.52 5.83
CA PRO A 201 10.73 2.33 4.43
C PRO A 201 11.41 0.98 4.19
N GLY A 202 10.89 0.18 3.26
CA GLY A 202 11.45 -1.10 2.88
C GLY A 202 11.32 -2.23 3.91
N SER A 203 10.39 -2.13 4.88
CA SER A 203 10.14 -3.22 5.84
C SER A 203 9.67 -4.52 5.16
N GLY A 204 8.84 -4.42 4.13
CA GLY A 204 8.30 -5.54 3.35
C GLY A 204 9.33 -6.23 2.45
N VAL A 205 10.41 -5.54 2.08
CA VAL A 205 11.53 -6.12 1.30
C VAL A 205 12.68 -6.62 2.18
N GLY A 206 12.50 -6.66 3.50
CA GLY A 206 13.47 -7.21 4.43
C GLY A 206 14.40 -6.18 5.10
N ASN A 207 14.25 -4.89 4.78
CA ASN A 207 15.14 -3.84 5.25
C ASN A 207 14.62 -3.20 6.55
N THR A 208 15.46 -3.06 7.57
CA THR A 208 15.12 -2.34 8.81
C THR A 208 15.68 -0.93 8.74
N ARG A 209 15.03 -0.05 7.97
CA ARG A 209 15.39 1.38 7.95
C ARG A 209 14.75 2.11 9.12
N LYS A 210 15.33 3.25 9.50
CA LYS A 210 14.68 4.16 10.46
C LYS A 210 13.35 4.63 9.88
N GLU A 211 12.33 4.54 10.71
CA GLU A 211 10.97 4.94 10.38
C GLU A 211 10.80 6.46 10.32
N LEU A 212 9.87 6.88 9.45
CA LEU A 212 9.32 8.23 9.42
C LEU A 212 7.93 8.23 10.09
N SER A 213 7.86 8.71 11.33
CA SER A 213 6.61 8.84 12.06
C SER A 213 6.60 10.04 12.98
N LYS A 214 5.44 10.34 13.56
CA LYS A 214 5.31 11.39 14.58
C LYS A 214 6.24 11.17 15.78
N GLN A 215 6.52 9.91 16.12
CA GLN A 215 7.42 9.56 17.22
C GLN A 215 8.89 9.86 16.87
N THR A 216 9.30 9.65 15.61
CA THR A 216 10.70 9.81 15.20
C THR A 216 11.03 11.22 14.72
N LEU A 217 10.09 11.92 14.08
CA LEU A 217 10.29 13.27 13.53
C LEU A 217 9.74 14.38 14.43
N GLY A 218 8.90 14.05 15.42
CA GLY A 218 8.30 15.02 16.35
C GLY A 218 7.18 15.88 15.77
N ILE A 219 6.83 15.70 14.49
CA ILE A 219 5.74 16.40 13.79
C ILE A 219 4.77 15.39 13.16
N PRO A 220 3.50 15.77 12.90
CA PRO A 220 2.54 14.90 12.22
C PRO A 220 3.07 14.33 10.89
N VAL A 221 2.86 13.04 10.68
CA VAL A 221 3.25 12.33 9.45
C VAL A 221 2.03 11.64 8.87
N ILE A 222 1.72 11.93 7.61
CA ILE A 222 0.69 11.25 6.83
C ILE A 222 1.43 10.36 5.83
N ALA A 223 1.37 9.06 6.02
CA ALA A 223 1.97 8.09 5.11
C ALA A 223 0.93 7.58 4.12
N ILE A 224 1.27 7.65 2.83
CA ILE A 224 0.54 7.08 1.71
C ILE A 224 1.40 5.95 1.15
N GLY A 225 0.86 4.74 1.11
CA GLY A 225 1.57 3.56 0.66
C GLY A 225 0.77 2.77 -0.36
N VAL A 226 1.42 2.33 -1.43
CA VAL A 226 0.80 1.50 -2.48
C VAL A 226 1.61 0.23 -2.66
N PRO A 227 1.01 -0.97 -2.59
CA PRO A 227 1.72 -2.21 -2.81
C PRO A 227 2.04 -2.37 -4.30
N THR A 228 3.31 -2.28 -4.68
CA THR A 228 3.75 -2.38 -6.09
C THR A 228 4.46 -3.69 -6.39
N VAL A 229 4.83 -4.42 -5.34
CA VAL A 229 5.50 -5.72 -5.43
C VAL A 229 4.89 -6.72 -4.46
N VAL A 230 5.18 -7.98 -4.71
CA VAL A 230 4.91 -9.12 -3.83
C VAL A 230 6.14 -10.03 -3.80
N ASP A 231 6.39 -10.67 -2.68
CA ASP A 231 7.48 -11.65 -2.54
C ASP A 231 7.23 -12.86 -3.46
N ALA A 232 8.27 -13.36 -4.13
CA ALA A 232 8.19 -14.56 -4.95
C ALA A 232 7.68 -15.79 -4.17
N VAL A 233 8.01 -15.89 -2.88
CA VAL A 233 7.52 -16.93 -1.96
C VAL A 233 6.00 -16.86 -1.84
N THR A 234 5.46 -15.66 -1.68
CA THR A 234 4.02 -15.41 -1.60
C THR A 234 3.33 -15.84 -2.90
N ILE A 235 3.90 -15.49 -4.06
CA ILE A 235 3.35 -15.95 -5.35
C ILE A 235 3.34 -17.48 -5.45
N ALA A 236 4.44 -18.12 -5.05
CA ALA A 236 4.53 -19.58 -5.10
C ALA A 236 3.47 -20.23 -4.19
N SER A 237 3.29 -19.70 -2.97
CA SER A 237 2.28 -20.17 -2.02
C SER A 237 0.86 -19.96 -2.57
N ASP A 238 0.53 -18.74 -3.01
CA ASP A 238 -0.76 -18.40 -3.62
C ASP A 238 -1.07 -19.31 -4.82
N THR A 239 -0.06 -19.61 -5.64
CA THR A 239 -0.21 -20.49 -6.81
C THR A 239 -0.54 -21.93 -6.41
N ILE A 240 0.10 -22.47 -5.36
CA ILE A 240 -0.20 -23.80 -4.83
C ILE A 240 -1.66 -23.85 -4.34
N ASP A 241 -2.09 -22.82 -3.61
CA ASP A 241 -3.46 -22.72 -3.12
C ASP A 241 -4.48 -22.59 -4.25
N MET A 242 -4.18 -21.80 -5.28
CA MET A 242 -5.00 -21.71 -6.49
C MET A 242 -5.11 -23.06 -7.21
N LEU A 243 -4.01 -23.83 -7.29
CA LEU A 243 -4.02 -25.17 -7.87
C LEU A 243 -4.90 -26.13 -7.04
N LEU A 244 -4.78 -26.12 -5.72
CA LEU A 244 -5.61 -26.94 -4.83
C LEU A 244 -7.10 -26.62 -4.98
N LYS A 245 -7.44 -25.33 -5.02
CA LYS A 245 -8.81 -24.86 -5.27
C LYS A 245 -9.33 -25.32 -6.65
N TYR A 246 -8.51 -25.17 -7.70
CA TYR A 246 -8.82 -25.64 -9.05
C TYR A 246 -9.10 -27.15 -9.10
N PHE A 247 -8.26 -27.96 -8.44
CA PHE A 247 -8.46 -29.40 -8.38
C PHE A 247 -9.71 -29.78 -7.58
N ASN A 248 -9.98 -29.10 -6.46
CA ASN A 248 -11.19 -29.32 -5.68
C ASN A 248 -12.45 -29.04 -6.53
N GLU A 249 -12.46 -27.94 -7.28
CA GLU A 249 -13.55 -27.61 -8.18
C GLU A 249 -13.75 -28.68 -9.26
N LYS A 250 -12.66 -29.16 -9.88
CA LYS A 250 -12.72 -30.24 -10.88
C LYS A 250 -13.16 -31.58 -10.33
N LEU A 251 -12.77 -31.93 -9.11
CA LEU A 251 -13.19 -33.18 -8.46
C LEU A 251 -14.66 -33.14 -8.02
N ASN A 252 -15.16 -31.96 -7.67
CA ASN A 252 -16.56 -31.77 -7.23
C ASN A 252 -17.53 -31.52 -8.40
N LYS A 253 -17.06 -31.03 -9.55
CA LYS A 253 -17.85 -30.97 -10.79
C LYS A 253 -18.07 -32.40 -11.32
N LYS A 254 -19.26 -32.95 -11.07
CA LYS A 254 -19.75 -34.16 -11.76
C LYS A 254 -19.80 -33.88 -13.26
N ASP A 255 -19.14 -34.73 -14.06
CA ASP A 255 -19.13 -34.72 -15.54
C ASP A 255 -20.48 -34.28 -16.13
N SER A 256 -20.60 -32.99 -16.46
CA SER A 256 -21.77 -32.45 -17.13
C SER A 256 -21.50 -32.43 -18.64
N PRO A 257 -22.42 -32.89 -19.51
CA PRO A 257 -22.19 -32.95 -20.97
C PRO A 257 -21.82 -31.60 -21.61
N SER A 258 -22.15 -30.49 -20.94
CA SER A 258 -21.81 -29.11 -21.30
C SER A 258 -20.31 -28.78 -21.21
N ASP A 259 -19.54 -29.46 -20.36
CA ASP A 259 -18.11 -29.16 -20.17
C ASP A 259 -17.25 -29.62 -21.36
N LYS A 260 -17.75 -30.58 -22.15
CA LYS A 260 -17.07 -31.08 -23.37
C LYS A 260 -17.15 -30.11 -24.55
N LEU A 261 -17.93 -29.03 -24.43
CA LEU A 261 -18.15 -28.04 -25.48
C LEU A 261 -17.35 -26.75 -25.28
N VAL A 262 -16.67 -26.57 -24.13
CA VAL A 262 -15.87 -25.37 -23.87
C VAL A 262 -14.44 -25.57 -24.36
N VAL A 263 -14.11 -25.02 -25.52
CA VAL A 263 -12.75 -24.95 -26.07
C VAL A 263 -12.17 -23.56 -25.78
N GLY A 264 -11.39 -23.45 -24.70
CA GLY A 264 -10.71 -22.22 -24.29
C GLY A 264 -10.30 -22.28 -22.80
N PRO A 265 -9.40 -21.41 -22.32
CA PRO A 265 -9.07 -21.33 -20.91
C PRO A 265 -10.34 -20.99 -20.13
N GLN A 266 -10.85 -21.94 -19.33
CA GLN A 266 -12.04 -21.74 -18.52
C GLN A 266 -11.77 -20.58 -17.55
N LYS A 267 -12.58 -19.53 -17.60
CA LYS A 267 -12.63 -18.53 -16.53
C LYS A 267 -13.11 -19.26 -15.28
N LEU A 268 -12.19 -19.47 -14.36
CA LEU A 268 -12.46 -19.97 -13.01
C LEU A 268 -13.52 -19.06 -12.38
N ASP A 269 -14.62 -19.63 -11.91
CA ASP A 269 -15.64 -18.87 -11.19
C ASP A 269 -15.05 -18.50 -9.82
N HIS A 270 -14.75 -17.22 -9.62
CA HIS A 270 -14.06 -16.74 -8.42
C HIS A 270 -14.91 -16.92 -7.15
N ASN A 271 -16.21 -17.23 -7.29
CA ASN A 271 -17.18 -17.28 -6.21
C ASN A 271 -17.30 -18.67 -5.52
N PHE A 272 -16.60 -19.71 -6.00
CA PHE A 272 -16.68 -21.03 -5.36
C PHE A 272 -15.32 -21.75 -5.36
N MET A 273 -14.52 -21.55 -4.31
CA MET A 273 -13.22 -22.20 -4.15
C MET A 273 -12.92 -22.53 -2.69
N GLY A 274 -13.69 -23.45 -2.12
CA GLY A 274 -13.30 -24.09 -0.86
C GLY A 274 -12.00 -24.88 -1.04
N MET A 275 -11.20 -25.00 0.02
CA MET A 275 -10.04 -25.89 0.00
C MET A 275 -10.50 -27.36 -0.11
N PRO A 276 -9.71 -28.24 -0.78
CA PRO A 276 -9.96 -29.67 -0.77
C PRO A 276 -9.87 -30.25 0.65
N SER A 277 -10.48 -31.41 0.90
CA SER A 277 -10.31 -32.12 2.17
C SER A 277 -8.84 -32.53 2.37
N GLU A 278 -8.41 -32.79 3.61
CA GLU A 278 -7.03 -33.28 3.87
C GLU A 278 -6.72 -34.55 3.07
N GLU A 279 -7.68 -35.46 2.93
CA GLU A 279 -7.50 -36.70 2.16
C GLU A 279 -7.30 -36.40 0.67
N GLN A 280 -8.10 -35.50 0.10
CA GLN A 280 -7.95 -35.06 -1.30
C GLN A 280 -6.62 -34.32 -1.51
N THR A 281 -6.24 -33.47 -0.55
CA THR A 281 -4.98 -32.71 -0.58
C THR A 281 -3.78 -33.64 -0.55
N ARG A 282 -3.81 -34.66 0.33
CA ARG A 282 -2.78 -35.71 0.40
C ARG A 282 -2.72 -36.50 -0.91
N HIS A 283 -3.84 -36.78 -1.55
CA HIS A 283 -3.84 -37.47 -2.85
C HIS A 283 -3.22 -36.63 -3.99
N LEU A 284 -3.34 -35.30 -3.94
CA LEU A 284 -2.84 -34.40 -4.98
C LEU A 284 -1.37 -34.03 -4.80
N LEU A 285 -0.99 -33.65 -3.58
CA LEU A 285 0.33 -33.08 -3.26
C LEU A 285 1.13 -33.92 -2.24
N GLY A 286 0.60 -35.05 -1.77
CA GLY A 286 1.25 -35.86 -0.74
C GLY A 286 1.35 -35.13 0.59
N GLU A 287 2.40 -35.44 1.35
CA GLU A 287 2.68 -34.80 2.64
C GLU A 287 2.98 -33.30 2.51
N PHE A 288 3.47 -32.83 1.35
CA PHE A 288 3.70 -31.40 1.10
C PHE A 288 2.39 -30.59 1.18
N GLY A 289 1.28 -31.14 0.69
CA GLY A 289 -0.01 -30.45 0.72
C GLY A 289 -0.59 -30.30 2.13
N LEU A 290 -0.11 -31.09 3.10
CA LEU A 290 -0.56 -31.07 4.49
C LEU A 290 0.29 -30.17 5.38
N LEU A 291 1.38 -29.61 4.84
CA LEU A 291 2.18 -28.62 5.56
C LEU A 291 1.30 -27.44 5.94
N THR A 292 1.54 -26.91 7.13
CA THR A 292 0.96 -25.63 7.55
C THR A 292 1.48 -24.51 6.65
N GLU A 293 0.75 -23.38 6.59
CA GLU A 293 1.19 -22.22 5.80
C GLU A 293 2.60 -21.75 6.18
N GLU A 294 2.93 -21.75 7.48
CA GLU A 294 4.26 -21.39 7.96
C GLU A 294 5.35 -22.36 7.46
N GLU A 295 5.07 -23.66 7.46
CA GLU A 295 6.00 -24.68 6.96
C GLU A 295 6.18 -24.60 5.43
N LYS A 296 5.09 -24.37 4.68
CA LYS A 296 5.15 -24.16 3.24
C LYS A 296 5.99 -22.93 2.91
N ILE A 297 5.74 -21.80 3.57
CA ILE A 297 6.49 -20.54 3.39
C ILE A 297 7.97 -20.76 3.68
N SER A 298 8.31 -21.42 4.79
CA SER A 298 9.69 -21.72 5.17
C SER A 298 10.41 -22.57 4.12
N LEU A 299 9.74 -23.61 3.61
CA LEU A 299 10.31 -24.46 2.55
C LEU A 299 10.49 -23.68 1.25
N LEU A 300 9.48 -22.90 0.85
CA LEU A 300 9.53 -22.09 -0.36
C LEU A 300 10.64 -21.03 -0.29
N GLN A 301 10.85 -20.42 0.89
CA GLN A 301 11.97 -19.52 1.12
C GLN A 301 13.30 -20.24 0.89
N GLU A 302 13.52 -21.43 1.47
CA GLU A 302 14.75 -22.20 1.28
C GLU A 302 15.00 -22.56 -0.20
N VAL A 303 13.95 -22.92 -0.92
CA VAL A 303 14.02 -23.30 -2.34
C VAL A 303 14.27 -22.09 -3.25
N LEU A 304 13.67 -20.94 -2.95
CA LEU A 304 13.74 -19.72 -3.78
C LEU A 304 14.92 -18.82 -3.42
N THR A 305 15.56 -19.02 -2.27
CA THR A 305 16.73 -18.24 -1.83
C THR A 305 18.04 -19.05 -1.73
N PRO A 306 18.38 -19.98 -2.65
CA PRO A 306 19.57 -20.83 -2.51
C PRO A 306 20.88 -20.02 -2.53
N ASN A 307 20.86 -18.81 -3.11
CA ASN A 307 21.98 -17.87 -3.14
C ASN A 307 21.76 -16.63 -2.24
N GLY A 308 20.68 -16.58 -1.45
CA GLY A 308 20.36 -15.46 -0.56
C GLY A 308 19.76 -14.21 -1.24
N TYR A 309 19.24 -14.33 -2.46
CA TYR A 309 18.53 -13.23 -3.13
C TYR A 309 17.07 -13.16 -2.69
N ASN A 310 16.62 -12.00 -2.23
CA ASN A 310 15.19 -11.72 -2.02
C ASN A 310 14.56 -11.36 -3.37
N LEU A 311 13.73 -12.25 -3.92
CA LEU A 311 13.07 -12.04 -5.21
C LEU A 311 11.71 -11.36 -4.99
N MET A 312 11.50 -10.25 -5.69
CA MET A 312 10.24 -9.53 -5.74
C MET A 312 9.63 -9.67 -7.14
N VAL A 313 8.32 -9.71 -7.20
CA VAL A 313 7.56 -9.85 -8.45
C VAL A 313 6.54 -8.73 -8.56
N THR A 314 6.35 -8.24 -9.78
CA THR A 314 5.42 -7.17 -10.13
C THR A 314 4.85 -7.42 -11.53
N PRO A 315 3.67 -6.90 -11.89
CA PRO A 315 3.12 -7.00 -13.23
C PRO A 315 4.06 -6.46 -14.31
N LYS A 316 3.96 -7.00 -15.53
CA LYS A 316 4.79 -6.56 -16.66
C LYS A 316 4.53 -5.10 -17.07
N GLU A 317 3.32 -4.62 -16.84
CA GLU A 317 2.87 -3.27 -17.21
C GLU A 317 3.05 -2.25 -16.07
N VAL A 318 3.90 -2.58 -15.08
CA VAL A 318 4.14 -1.74 -13.90
C VAL A 318 4.54 -0.30 -14.24
N ASP A 319 5.21 -0.07 -15.36
CA ASP A 319 5.56 1.30 -15.78
C ASP A 319 4.31 2.18 -15.98
N LEU A 320 3.25 1.63 -16.58
CA LEU A 320 1.98 2.33 -16.79
C LEU A 320 1.20 2.47 -15.48
N ASP A 321 1.19 1.42 -14.64
CA ASP A 321 0.55 1.46 -13.34
C ASP A 321 1.16 2.54 -12.45
N ILE A 322 2.50 2.64 -12.42
CA ILE A 322 3.21 3.67 -11.64
C ILE A 322 2.88 5.06 -12.17
N GLN A 323 2.78 5.25 -13.48
CA GLN A 323 2.38 6.53 -14.06
C GLN A 323 0.97 6.94 -13.62
N ASP A 324 -0.02 6.08 -13.82
CA ASP A 324 -1.42 6.34 -13.44
C ASP A 324 -1.57 6.56 -11.92
N LEU A 325 -0.89 5.75 -11.11
CA LEU A 325 -0.88 5.92 -9.65
C LEU A 325 -0.19 7.22 -9.24
N SER A 326 0.88 7.62 -9.94
CA SER A 326 1.61 8.85 -9.61
C SER A 326 0.75 10.09 -9.87
N ASP A 327 0.07 10.16 -11.02
CA ASP A 327 -0.84 11.25 -11.38
C ASP A 327 -2.03 11.30 -10.42
N LEU A 328 -2.58 10.14 -10.05
CA LEU A 328 -3.70 10.03 -9.12
C LEU A 328 -3.33 10.54 -7.72
N ILE A 329 -2.20 10.06 -7.18
CA ILE A 329 -1.75 10.41 -5.82
C ILE A 329 -1.31 11.87 -5.77
N SER A 330 -0.57 12.37 -6.76
CA SER A 330 -0.16 13.78 -6.79
C SER A 330 -1.37 14.70 -6.84
N SER A 331 -2.35 14.41 -7.71
CA SER A 331 -3.58 15.20 -7.82
C SER A 331 -4.39 15.18 -6.52
N ALA A 332 -4.50 14.02 -5.88
CA ALA A 332 -5.19 13.91 -4.59
C ALA A 332 -4.46 14.66 -3.46
N ILE A 333 -3.13 14.63 -3.43
CA ILE A 333 -2.32 15.43 -2.51
C ILE A 333 -2.57 16.91 -2.79
N ASP A 334 -2.44 17.37 -4.03
CA ASP A 334 -2.59 18.77 -4.39
C ASP A 334 -3.98 19.31 -4.03
N ARG A 335 -5.03 18.53 -4.26
CA ARG A 335 -6.41 18.90 -3.87
C ARG A 335 -6.67 18.84 -2.37
N ALA A 336 -5.89 18.07 -1.62
CA ALA A 336 -5.93 18.08 -0.17
C ALA A 336 -5.18 19.27 0.42
N LEU A 337 -4.05 19.67 -0.19
CA LEU A 337 -3.18 20.75 0.28
C LEU A 337 -3.64 22.14 -0.19
N HIS A 338 -4.12 22.26 -1.42
CA HIS A 338 -4.47 23.54 -2.05
C HIS A 338 -5.98 23.61 -2.30
N SER A 339 -6.70 24.35 -1.48
CA SER A 339 -8.16 24.49 -1.63
C SER A 339 -8.58 25.19 -2.93
N ILE A 340 -7.66 25.88 -3.61
CA ILE A 340 -7.95 26.54 -4.90
C ILE A 340 -8.14 25.55 -6.07
N VAL A 341 -7.53 24.36 -5.99
CA VAL A 341 -7.70 23.29 -7.00
C VAL A 341 -8.68 22.22 -6.53
N ASP A 342 -9.24 22.36 -5.34
CA ASP A 342 -10.22 21.42 -4.80
C ASP A 342 -11.63 21.68 -5.35
N ASN A 343 -12.27 20.62 -5.85
CA ASN A 343 -13.65 20.68 -6.34
C ASN A 343 -14.70 20.55 -5.22
N ASN A 344 -14.31 20.59 -3.93
CA ASN A 344 -15.17 20.40 -2.76
C ASN A 344 -16.02 19.12 -2.83
N TYR A 345 -15.39 17.99 -3.18
CA TYR A 345 -16.08 16.70 -3.18
C TYR A 345 -16.43 16.28 -1.74
N ILE A 346 -17.68 15.90 -1.52
CA ILE A 346 -18.19 15.38 -0.24
C ILE A 346 -18.72 13.98 -0.53
N ILE A 347 -18.14 12.97 0.11
CA ILE A 347 -18.66 11.60 0.09
C ILE A 347 -20.03 11.62 0.78
N SER A 348 -21.07 11.14 0.08
CA SER A 348 -22.47 11.19 0.49
C SER A 348 -22.89 10.09 1.46
#